data_AF-A0A1R3KHF7-F1
#
_entry.id   AF-A0A1R3KHF7-F1
#
_cell.length_a   1.000
_cell.length_b   1.000
_cell.length_c   1.000
_cell.angle_alpha   90.00
_cell.angle_beta   90.00
_cell.angle_gamma   90.00
#
_symmetry.space_group_name_H-M   'P 1'
#
loop_
_entity.id
_entity.type
_entity.pdbx_description
1 polymer ?
#
loop_
_entity_poly.entity_id
_entity_poly.type
_entity_poly.pdbx_seq_one_letter_code
_entity_poly.pdbx_strand_id
1 'polypeptide(L)'
;MAPAQKAASSGSDSDPRYANVDERKRKRMLSNRESARRSRMRKQKQLEDLVNEASALQKDNSRVSEAINVATQRYIEMESANNVLRAQAMELTERLRSLNSVLHIVEEVSGYDVEIPEIPDPLLKPWQLPCPVQPIMASADMFEC
;
A
#
# COMPACT_ATOMS: atom_id res chain seq x y z
N MET A 1 -71.70 56.72 -8.48
CA MET A 1 -71.01 57.07 -9.75
C MET A 1 -70.14 55.88 -10.16
N ALA A 2 -70.16 55.56 -11.45
CA ALA A 2 -69.77 54.31 -12.11
C ALA A 2 -68.26 53.96 -12.04
N PRO A 3 -67.86 52.68 -12.30
CA PRO A 3 -66.46 52.27 -12.34
C PRO A 3 -65.83 52.59 -13.71
N ALA A 4 -64.59 53.07 -13.71
CA ALA A 4 -63.83 53.24 -14.94
C ALA A 4 -62.96 51.99 -15.19
N GLN A 5 -63.46 51.10 -16.05
CA GLN A 5 -62.66 50.09 -16.73
C GLN A 5 -61.61 50.80 -17.59
N LYS A 6 -60.32 50.56 -17.32
CA LYS A 6 -59.27 50.87 -18.29
C LYS A 6 -59.07 49.68 -19.21
N ALA A 7 -59.29 49.97 -20.49
CA ALA A 7 -59.26 49.06 -21.61
C ALA A 7 -57.97 48.26 -21.68
N ALA A 8 -58.12 46.97 -21.97
CA ALA A 8 -57.05 46.15 -22.51
C ALA A 8 -56.67 46.72 -23.88
N SER A 9 -55.50 47.35 -23.99
CA SER A 9 -54.86 47.55 -25.30
C SER A 9 -54.14 46.25 -25.65
N SER A 10 -54.90 45.32 -26.23
CA SER A 10 -54.36 44.24 -27.04
C SER A 10 -53.76 44.87 -28.30
N GLY A 11 -52.45 45.07 -28.28
CA GLY A 11 -51.67 45.64 -29.38
C GLY A 11 -50.41 44.81 -29.57
N SER A 12 -50.57 43.56 -30.00
CA SER A 12 -49.48 42.67 -30.40
C SER A 12 -48.96 43.08 -31.77
N ASP A 13 -48.17 44.15 -31.84
CA ASP A 13 -47.16 44.31 -32.87
C ASP A 13 -45.81 43.94 -32.24
N SER A 14 -45.53 42.65 -32.21
CA SER A 14 -44.18 42.18 -31.90
C SER A 14 -43.32 42.48 -33.13
N ASP A 15 -42.52 43.55 -33.07
CA ASP A 15 -41.46 43.80 -34.06
C ASP A 15 -40.66 42.49 -34.19
N PRO A 16 -40.53 41.92 -35.40
CA PRO A 16 -39.91 40.61 -35.62
C PRO A 16 -38.49 40.50 -35.08
N ARG A 17 -37.81 41.63 -34.79
CA ARG A 17 -36.53 41.66 -34.09
C ARG A 17 -36.63 41.23 -32.62
N TYR A 18 -37.70 41.58 -31.90
CA TYR A 18 -37.88 41.20 -30.49
C TYR A 18 -38.32 39.73 -30.34
N ALA A 19 -39.18 39.23 -31.24
CA ALA A 19 -39.57 37.81 -31.25
C ALA A 19 -38.37 36.88 -31.47
N ASN A 20 -37.43 37.26 -32.34
CA ASN A 20 -36.17 36.52 -32.55
C ASN A 20 -35.24 36.53 -31.32
N VAL A 21 -35.19 37.65 -30.59
CA VAL A 21 -34.40 37.76 -29.35
C VAL A 21 -34.98 36.85 -28.26
N ASP A 22 -36.30 36.82 -28.11
CA ASP A 22 -36.98 35.96 -27.13
C ASP A 22 -36.80 34.47 -27.45
N GLU A 23 -36.89 34.08 -28.72
CA GLU A 23 -36.63 32.70 -29.13
C GLU A 23 -35.16 32.31 -28.90
N ARG A 24 -34.21 33.22 -29.18
CA ARG A 24 -32.79 33.00 -28.87
C ARG A 24 -32.56 32.85 -27.36
N LYS A 25 -33.22 33.66 -26.54
CA LYS A 25 -33.15 33.57 -25.07
C LYS A 25 -33.73 32.24 -24.58
N ARG A 26 -34.88 31.82 -25.10
CA ARG A 26 -35.49 30.51 -24.81
C ARG A 26 -34.54 29.36 -25.14
N LYS A 27 -33.97 29.35 -26.35
CA LYS A 27 -32.99 28.33 -26.77
C LYS A 27 -31.74 28.30 -25.87
N ARG A 28 -31.22 29.47 -25.48
CA ARG A 28 -30.09 29.57 -24.53
C ARG A 28 -30.43 29.01 -23.16
N MET A 29 -31.62 29.29 -22.63
CA MET A 29 -32.05 28.74 -21.33
C MET A 29 -32.14 27.21 -21.37
N LEU A 30 -32.70 26.65 -22.45
CA LEU A 30 -32.78 25.19 -22.62
C LEU A 30 -31.40 24.56 -22.78
N SER A 31 -30.53 25.14 -23.62
CA SER A 31 -29.17 24.66 -23.81
C SER A 31 -28.33 24.76 -22.54
N ASN A 32 -28.43 25.85 -21.79
CA ASN A 32 -27.70 26.04 -20.53
C ASN A 32 -28.19 25.05 -19.45
N ARG A 33 -29.51 24.86 -19.37
CA ARG A 33 -30.10 23.85 -18.48
C ARG A 33 -29.57 22.46 -18.80
N GLU A 34 -29.53 22.10 -20.08
CA GLU A 34 -29.01 20.81 -20.52
C GLU A 34 -27.50 20.68 -20.25
N SER A 35 -26.71 21.72 -20.51
CA SER A 35 -25.27 21.70 -20.23
C SER A 35 -24.98 21.62 -18.72
N ALA A 36 -25.75 22.32 -17.88
CA ALA A 36 -25.64 22.26 -16.44
C ALA A 36 -26.00 20.85 -15.93
N ARG A 37 -27.06 20.24 -16.47
CA ARG A 37 -27.43 18.85 -16.16
C ARG A 37 -26.30 17.89 -16.52
N ARG A 38 -25.77 17.96 -17.75
CA ARG A 38 -24.65 17.12 -18.20
C ARG A 38 -23.41 17.33 -17.35
N SER A 39 -23.09 18.57 -16.99
CA SER A 39 -21.95 18.86 -16.12
C SER A 39 -22.13 18.23 -14.74
N ARG A 40 -23.33 18.30 -14.15
CA ARG A 40 -23.63 17.66 -12.86
C ARG A 40 -23.50 16.14 -12.96
N MET A 41 -24.07 15.53 -14.01
CA MET A 41 -23.97 14.08 -14.23
C MET A 41 -22.51 13.61 -14.40
N ARG A 42 -21.68 14.36 -15.14
CA ARG A 42 -20.25 14.02 -15.29
C ARG A 42 -19.51 14.08 -13.96
N LYS A 43 -19.72 15.14 -13.17
CA LYS A 43 -19.09 15.28 -11.85
C LYS A 43 -19.56 14.20 -10.87
N GLN A 44 -20.85 13.85 -10.92
CA GLN A 44 -21.41 12.77 -10.11
C GLN A 44 -20.75 11.43 -10.46
N LYS A 45 -20.62 11.11 -11.76
CA LYS A 45 -19.93 9.91 -12.21
C LYS A 45 -18.47 9.89 -11.75
N GLN A 46 -17.74 11.00 -11.90
CA GLN A 46 -16.35 11.09 -11.44
C GLN A 46 -16.22 10.86 -9.93
N LEU A 47 -17.15 11.38 -9.14
CA LEU A 47 -17.17 11.14 -7.70
C LEU A 47 -17.43 9.67 -7.38
N GLU A 48 -18.38 9.03 -8.05
CA GLU A 48 -18.67 7.60 -7.91
C GLU A 48 -17.46 6.74 -8.29
N ASP A 49 -16.80 7.05 -9.41
CA ASP A 49 -15.59 6.36 -9.87
C ASP A 49 -14.46 6.47 -8.82
N LEU A 50 -14.23 7.67 -8.25
CA LEU A 50 -13.24 7.89 -7.19
C LEU A 50 -13.58 7.16 -5.89
N VAL A 51 -14.85 7.12 -5.48
CA VAL A 51 -15.29 6.37 -4.30
C VAL A 51 -15.05 4.87 -4.50
N ASN A 52 -15.36 4.35 -5.68
CA ASN A 52 -15.11 2.96 -6.02
C ASN A 52 -13.61 2.63 -5.97
N GLU A 53 -12.77 3.47 -6.58
CA GLU A 53 -11.31 3.32 -6.56
C GLU A 53 -10.75 3.35 -5.13
N ALA A 54 -11.15 4.33 -4.32
CA ALA A 54 -10.75 4.41 -2.92
C ALA A 54 -11.16 3.15 -2.13
N SER A 55 -12.36 2.63 -2.36
CA SER A 55 -12.84 1.41 -1.71
C SER A 55 -12.06 0.16 -2.16
N ALA A 56 -11.65 0.10 -3.42
CA ALA A 56 -10.85 -1.00 -3.96
C ALA A 56 -9.44 -0.96 -3.38
N LEU A 57 -8.80 0.22 -3.37
CA LEU A 57 -7.49 0.43 -2.76
C LEU A 57 -7.51 0.11 -1.27
N GLN A 58 -8.56 0.49 -0.54
CA GLN A 58 -8.69 0.16 0.88
C GLN A 58 -8.71 -1.37 1.10
N LYS A 59 -9.48 -2.11 0.28
CA LYS A 59 -9.53 -3.58 0.35
C LYS A 59 -8.17 -4.21 0.03
N ASP A 60 -7.50 -3.73 -1.01
CA ASP A 60 -6.18 -4.22 -1.38
C ASP A 60 -5.14 -3.94 -0.28
N ASN A 61 -5.19 -2.77 0.34
CA ASN A 61 -4.31 -2.40 1.44
C ASN A 61 -4.54 -3.29 2.67
N SER A 62 -5.81 -3.58 3.00
CA SER A 62 -6.15 -4.54 4.04
C SER A 62 -5.61 -5.95 3.74
N ARG A 63 -5.76 -6.43 2.49
CA ARG A 63 -5.22 -7.74 2.08
C ARG A 63 -3.70 -7.80 2.18
N VAL A 64 -2.99 -6.75 1.75
CA VAL A 64 -1.53 -6.67 1.84
C VAL A 64 -1.09 -6.66 3.29
N SER A 65 -1.75 -5.87 4.15
CA SER A 65 -1.47 -5.84 5.58
C SER A 65 -1.64 -7.21 6.24
N GLU A 66 -2.71 -7.93 5.90
CA GLU A 66 -2.95 -9.29 6.41
C GLU A 66 -1.88 -10.28 5.93
N ALA A 67 -1.47 -10.19 4.67
CA ALA A 67 -0.37 -11.00 4.13
C ALA A 67 0.97 -10.72 4.84
N ILE A 68 1.26 -9.44 5.15
CA ILE A 68 2.45 -9.05 5.91
C ILE A 68 2.40 -9.64 7.32
N ASN A 69 1.25 -9.59 7.99
CA ASN A 69 1.09 -10.16 9.33
C ASN A 69 1.34 -11.67 9.34
N VAL A 70 0.77 -12.40 8.37
CA VAL A 70 1.01 -13.84 8.23
C VAL A 70 2.48 -14.14 7.96
N ALA A 71 3.12 -13.41 7.04
CA ALA A 71 4.54 -13.59 6.73
C ALA A 71 5.44 -13.30 7.95
N THR A 72 5.12 -12.25 8.71
CA THR A 72 5.84 -11.89 9.94
C THR A 72 5.72 -12.99 10.99
N GLN A 73 4.53 -13.54 11.19
CA GLN A 73 4.32 -14.64 12.13
C GLN A 73 5.13 -15.88 11.74
N ARG A 74 5.14 -16.24 10.45
CA ARG A 74 5.95 -17.36 9.93
C ARG A 74 7.45 -17.10 10.08
N TYR A 75 7.90 -15.87 9.87
CA TYR A 75 9.29 -15.49 10.09
C TYR A 75 9.69 -15.66 11.56
N ILE A 76 8.86 -15.21 12.49
CA ILE A 76 9.13 -15.36 13.93
C ILE A 76 9.20 -16.83 14.33
N GLU A 77 8.27 -17.66 13.84
CA GLU A 77 8.30 -19.11 14.06
C GLU A 77 9.60 -19.73 13.56
N MET A 78 10.00 -19.42 12.32
CA MET A 78 11.22 -19.93 11.70
C MET A 78 12.48 -19.46 12.44
N GLU A 79 12.53 -18.20 12.85
CA GLU A 79 13.67 -17.66 13.58
C GLU A 79 13.78 -18.25 14.99
N SER A 80 12.65 -18.57 15.63
CA SER A 80 12.65 -19.30 16.90
C SER A 80 13.25 -20.72 16.74
N ALA A 81 12.88 -21.43 15.67
CA ALA A 81 13.43 -22.75 15.36
C ALA A 81 14.93 -22.68 15.02
N ASN A 82 15.36 -21.67 14.25
CA ASN A 82 16.77 -21.40 14.01
C ASN A 82 17.54 -21.14 15.30
N ASN A 83 16.99 -20.39 16.24
CA ASN A 83 17.64 -20.13 17.53
C ASN A 83 17.81 -21.41 18.36
N VAL A 84 16.80 -22.29 18.37
CA VAL A 84 16.92 -23.61 19.01
C VAL A 84 18.03 -24.44 18.36
N LEU A 85 18.06 -24.51 17.02
CA LEU A 85 19.10 -25.24 16.29
C LEU A 85 20.50 -24.67 16.55
N ARG A 86 20.66 -23.35 16.59
CA ARG A 86 21.93 -22.69 16.93
C ARG A 86 22.37 -23.03 18.35
N ALA A 87 21.46 -23.02 19.32
CA ALA A 87 21.76 -23.40 20.69
C ALA A 87 22.22 -24.86 20.80
N GLN A 88 21.53 -25.78 20.11
CA GLN A 88 21.92 -27.19 20.04
C GLN A 88 23.29 -27.39 19.37
N ALA A 89 23.55 -26.67 18.27
CA ALA A 89 24.84 -26.71 17.59
C ALA A 89 25.97 -26.20 18.50
N MET A 90 25.75 -25.12 19.25
CA MET A 90 26.70 -24.62 20.25
C MET A 90 26.96 -25.64 21.36
N GLU A 91 25.91 -26.25 21.90
CA GLU A 91 26.04 -27.27 22.95
C GLU A 91 26.84 -28.49 22.48
N LEU A 92 26.52 -29.04 21.31
CA LEU A 92 27.23 -30.17 20.73
C LEU A 92 28.69 -29.84 20.43
N THR A 93 28.94 -28.63 19.92
CA THR A 93 30.30 -28.12 19.66
C THR A 93 31.10 -28.06 20.95
N GLU A 94 30.51 -27.54 22.04
CA GLU A 94 31.19 -27.43 23.32
C GLU A 94 31.49 -28.81 23.93
N ARG A 95 30.55 -29.75 23.83
CA ARG A 95 30.77 -31.14 24.23
C ARG A 95 31.93 -31.78 23.43
N LEU A 96 31.99 -31.56 22.12
CA LEU A 96 33.08 -32.04 21.28
C LEU A 96 34.42 -31.40 21.67
N ARG A 97 34.48 -30.09 21.91
CA ARG A 97 35.70 -29.42 22.40
C ARG A 97 36.16 -29.98 23.75
N SER A 98 35.23 -30.26 24.66
CA SER A 98 35.54 -30.87 25.94
C SER A 98 36.15 -32.27 25.76
N LEU A 99 35.61 -33.09 24.86
CA LEU A 99 36.17 -34.40 24.54
C LEU A 99 37.56 -34.29 23.89
N ASN A 100 37.74 -33.35 22.95
CA ASN A 100 39.03 -33.07 22.34
C ASN A 100 40.08 -32.64 23.39
N SER A 101 39.69 -31.83 24.37
CA SER A 101 40.56 -31.45 25.49
C SER A 101 40.98 -32.66 26.34
N VAL A 102 40.07 -33.59 26.62
CA VAL A 102 40.40 -34.84 27.31
C VAL A 102 41.36 -35.70 26.48
N LEU A 103 41.17 -35.77 25.16
CA LEU A 103 42.08 -36.51 24.27
C LEU A 103 43.49 -35.94 24.29
N HIS A 104 43.65 -34.60 24.28
CA HIS A 104 44.96 -33.97 24.44
C HIS A 104 45.64 -34.33 25.76
N ILE A 105 44.90 -34.38 26.88
CA ILE A 105 45.46 -34.82 28.17
C ILE A 105 45.94 -36.28 28.09
N VAL A 106 45.18 -37.16 27.42
CA VAL A 106 45.56 -38.57 27.27
C VAL A 106 46.79 -38.73 26.37
N GLU A 107 46.87 -37.97 25.29
CA GLU A 107 48.03 -37.91 24.40
C GLU A 107 49.30 -37.48 25.17
N GLU A 108 49.22 -36.42 25.97
CA GLU A 108 50.33 -35.95 26.82
C GLU A 108 50.81 -37.02 27.83
N VAL A 109 49.88 -37.79 28.40
CA VAL A 109 50.20 -38.81 29.43
C VAL A 109 50.69 -40.12 28.82
N SER A 110 50.10 -40.54 27.69
CA SER A 110 50.37 -41.84 27.07
C SER A 110 51.49 -41.82 26.03
N GLY A 111 51.83 -40.63 25.50
CA GLY A 111 52.80 -40.47 24.43
C GLY A 111 52.33 -40.98 23.07
N TYR A 112 51.05 -41.34 22.93
CA TYR A 112 50.43 -41.69 21.66
C TYR A 112 49.82 -40.45 21.01
N ASP A 113 50.30 -40.13 19.81
CA ASP A 113 49.79 -39.05 18.95
C ASP A 113 48.35 -39.36 18.53
N VAL A 114 47.43 -38.44 18.80
CA VAL A 114 46.01 -38.56 18.44
C VAL A 114 45.63 -37.39 17.53
N GLU A 115 45.28 -37.67 16.27
CA GLU A 115 44.81 -36.65 15.34
C GLU A 115 43.43 -36.12 15.78
N ILE A 116 43.42 -34.96 16.45
CA ILE A 116 42.21 -34.31 16.97
C ILE A 116 41.73 -33.24 15.97
N PRO A 117 40.52 -33.39 15.38
CA PRO A 117 40.00 -32.42 14.42
C PRO A 117 39.68 -31.06 15.05
N GLU A 118 40.06 -29.96 14.38
CA GLU A 118 39.61 -28.61 14.72
C GLU A 118 38.11 -28.46 14.45
N ILE A 119 37.37 -27.95 15.43
CA ILE A 119 35.92 -27.76 15.31
C ILE A 119 35.63 -26.31 14.93
N PRO A 120 35.04 -26.03 13.75
CA PRO A 120 34.69 -24.67 13.33
C PRO A 120 33.67 -24.00 14.27
N ASP A 121 33.62 -22.67 14.26
CA ASP A 121 32.61 -21.92 15.02
C ASP A 121 31.20 -22.15 14.44
N PRO A 122 30.27 -22.75 15.20
CA PRO A 122 28.89 -22.96 14.77
C PRO A 122 28.10 -21.66 14.53
N LEU A 123 28.62 -20.51 14.98
CA LEU A 123 28.02 -19.18 14.79
C LEU A 123 28.52 -18.44 13.55
N LEU A 124 29.38 -19.04 12.72
CA LEU A 124 29.69 -18.50 11.40
C LEU A 124 28.37 -18.20 10.69
N LYS A 125 28.04 -16.92 10.51
CA LYS A 125 26.79 -16.47 9.87
C LYS A 125 26.91 -16.74 8.38
N PRO A 126 26.41 -17.87 7.85
CA PRO A 126 26.69 -18.25 6.46
C PRO A 126 25.96 -17.32 5.48
N TRP A 127 24.98 -16.59 5.99
CA TRP A 127 24.07 -15.71 5.25
C TRP A 127 24.28 -14.23 5.55
N GLN A 128 25.46 -13.83 6.07
CA GLN A 128 25.83 -12.41 6.01
C GLN A 128 26.03 -12.03 4.55
N LEU A 129 24.95 -11.56 3.92
CA LEU A 129 25.00 -10.96 2.59
C LEU A 129 26.04 -9.82 2.62
N PRO A 130 27.03 -9.80 1.70
CA PRO A 130 28.01 -8.71 1.59
C PRO A 130 27.40 -7.40 1.09
N CYS A 131 26.12 -7.15 1.36
CA CYS A 131 25.38 -6.03 0.84
C CYS A 131 24.75 -5.28 2.03
N PRO A 132 25.03 -3.97 2.20
CA PRO A 132 24.31 -3.18 3.18
C PRO A 132 22.83 -3.20 2.81
N VAL A 133 21.98 -3.61 3.76
CA VAL A 133 20.52 -3.48 3.65
C VAL A 133 20.25 -1.97 3.61
N GLN A 134 20.14 -1.42 2.41
CA GLN A 134 19.73 -0.02 2.27
C GLN A 134 18.26 0.06 2.72
N PRO A 135 17.92 1.00 3.62
CA PRO A 135 16.54 1.23 4.00
C PRO A 135 15.72 1.49 2.73
N ILE A 136 14.57 0.85 2.60
CA ILE A 136 13.60 1.17 1.55
C ILE A 136 13.12 2.59 1.83
N MET A 137 13.73 3.58 1.19
CA MET A 137 13.24 4.95 1.20
C MET A 137 11.98 5.00 0.35
N ALA A 138 10.81 5.03 1.00
CA ALA A 138 9.59 5.40 0.32
C ALA A 138 9.73 6.85 -0.13
N SER A 139 9.86 7.09 -1.44
CA SER A 139 9.86 8.43 -2.03
C SER A 139 8.51 9.09 -1.73
N ALA A 140 8.52 10.20 -0.98
CA ALA A 140 7.32 10.93 -0.60
C ALA A 140 6.72 11.79 -1.74
N ASP A 141 7.35 11.84 -2.91
CA ASP A 141 7.03 12.83 -3.95
C ASP A 141 6.20 12.25 -5.11
N MET A 142 5.07 11.59 -4.83
CA MET A 142 4.13 11.18 -5.90
C MET A 142 2.78 11.91 -5.87
N PHE A 143 2.63 12.95 -5.06
CA PHE A 143 1.40 13.75 -5.00
C PHE A 143 1.66 15.25 -5.14
N GLU A 144 2.39 15.65 -6.18
CA GLU A 144 2.32 17.01 -6.70
C GLU A 144 1.82 16.99 -8.15
N CYS A 145 0.51 17.13 -8.32
CA CYS A 145 -0.18 17.56 -9.55
C CYS A 145 -1.51 18.20 -9.15
#